data_AF-A0A2P6W8R5-F1
#
_entry.id   AF-A0A2P6W8R5-F1
#
_cell.length_a   1.000
_cell.length_b   1.000
_cell.length_c   1.000
_cell.angle_alpha   90.00
_cell.angle_beta   90.00
_cell.angle_gamma   90.00
#
_symmetry.space_group_name_H-M   'P 1'
#
loop_
_entity.id
_entity.type
_entity.pdbx_description
1 polymer ?
#
loop_
_entity_poly.entity_id
_entity_poly.type
_entity_poly.pdbx_seq_one_letter_code
_entity_poly.pdbx_strand_id
1 'polypeptide(L)'
;MKQYKPLIDDWHAFKNACKTPALSTVRKNSIRAGKNFEERLKERFDEVQQSSWNSEVFRLPGEKTPGKSMMHWLGEYYVQEESASLPVQALNPEKGERILDMCAAPGGKT
;
A
#
# COMPACT_ATOMS: atom_id res chain seq x y z
N MET A 1 -20.31 7.32 -15.38
CA MET A 1 -20.42 7.61 -13.93
C MET A 1 -21.86 7.71 -13.40
N LYS A 2 -22.84 8.31 -14.10
CA LYS A 2 -24.24 8.41 -13.60
C LYS A 2 -24.89 7.06 -13.25
N GLN A 3 -24.54 6.00 -13.98
CA GLN A 3 -25.05 4.64 -13.74
C GLN A 3 -24.67 4.04 -12.38
N TYR A 4 -23.57 4.49 -11.75
CA TYR A 4 -23.11 4.00 -10.45
C TYR A 4 -23.69 4.81 -9.28
N LYS A 5 -24.33 5.95 -9.55
CA LYS A 5 -24.88 6.83 -8.52
C LYS A 5 -25.84 6.10 -7.56
N PRO A 6 -26.72 5.17 -8.01
CA PRO A 6 -27.60 4.44 -7.10
C PRO A 6 -26.87 3.47 -6.15
N LEU A 7 -25.61 3.11 -6.43
CA LEU A 7 -24.81 2.18 -5.62
C LEU A 7 -23.91 2.90 -4.61
N ILE A 8 -23.92 4.23 -4.59
CA ILE A 8 -22.99 5.05 -3.81
C ILE A 8 -23.80 5.91 -2.86
N ASP A 9 -23.65 5.65 -1.55
CA ASP A 9 -24.41 6.31 -0.49
C ASP A 9 -24.24 7.84 -0.52
N ASP A 10 -22.98 8.31 -0.62
CA ASP A 10 -22.67 9.73 -0.78
C ASP A 10 -21.93 10.00 -2.11
N TRP A 11 -22.73 10.32 -3.12
CA TRP A 11 -22.24 10.67 -4.45
C TRP A 11 -21.36 11.93 -4.47
N HIS A 12 -21.59 12.88 -3.55
CA HIS A 12 -20.82 14.11 -3.52
C HIS A 12 -19.44 13.86 -2.92
N ALA A 13 -19.38 13.14 -1.79
CA ALA A 13 -18.12 12.73 -1.17
C ALA A 13 -17.28 11.86 -2.11
N PHE A 14 -17.89 10.87 -2.79
CA PHE A 14 -17.20 10.04 -3.77
C PHE A 14 -16.53 10.88 -4.89
N LYS A 15 -17.28 11.80 -5.51
CA LYS A 15 -16.73 12.68 -6.56
C LYS A 15 -15.61 13.58 -6.04
N ASN A 16 -15.71 14.04 -4.79
CA ASN A 16 -14.66 14.84 -4.18
C ASN A 16 -13.39 14.01 -3.96
N ALA A 17 -13.53 12.78 -3.44
CA ALA A 17 -12.40 11.86 -3.25
C ALA A 17 -11.71 11.51 -4.57
N CYS A 18 -12.45 11.33 -5.67
CA CYS A 18 -11.86 11.10 -7.00
C CYS A 18 -10.98 12.27 -7.51
N LYS A 19 -11.14 13.47 -6.95
CA LYS A 19 -10.32 14.65 -7.30
C LYS A 19 -9.12 14.82 -6.38
N THR A 20 -9.08 14.10 -5.27
CA THR A 20 -7.96 14.13 -4.34
C THR A 20 -6.77 13.40 -4.95
N PRO A 21 -5.55 13.94 -4.88
CA PRO A 21 -4.35 13.23 -5.31
C PRO A 21 -4.21 11.89 -4.58
N ALA A 22 -3.72 10.86 -5.29
CA ALA A 22 -3.46 9.57 -4.70
C ALA A 22 -2.44 9.69 -3.55
N LEU A 23 -2.70 8.98 -2.47
CA LEU A 23 -1.77 8.87 -1.35
C LEU A 23 -0.62 7.94 -1.73
N SER A 24 0.61 8.45 -1.61
CA SER A 24 1.81 7.64 -1.73
C SER A 24 1.89 6.68 -0.54
N THR A 25 2.06 5.39 -0.81
CA THR A 25 2.01 4.33 0.20
C THR A 25 3.07 3.27 -0.08
N VAL A 26 3.59 2.69 1.00
CA VAL A 26 4.58 1.61 0.95
C VAL A 26 4.13 0.45 1.83
N ARG A 27 4.36 -0.78 1.36
CA ARG A 27 4.18 -2.02 2.12
C ARG A 27 5.54 -2.56 2.54
N LYS A 28 5.78 -2.66 3.85
CA LYS A 28 6.96 -3.27 4.44
C LYS A 28 7.11 -4.72 3.96
N ASN A 29 8.33 -5.10 3.62
CA ASN A 29 8.69 -6.48 3.34
C ASN A 29 9.27 -7.11 4.60
N SER A 30 8.45 -7.83 5.37
CA SER A 30 8.88 -8.46 6.63
C SER A 30 10.01 -9.50 6.48
N ILE A 31 10.28 -9.97 5.27
CA ILE A 31 11.39 -10.90 4.97
C ILE A 31 12.74 -10.17 4.89
N ARG A 32 12.75 -8.91 4.46
CA ARG A 32 13.97 -8.11 4.19
C ARG A 32 14.17 -6.96 5.16
N ALA A 33 13.08 -6.35 5.61
CA ALA A 33 13.10 -5.19 6.49
C ALA A 33 13.67 -5.55 7.87
N GLY A 34 14.62 -4.75 8.35
CA GLY A 34 15.16 -4.87 9.70
C GLY A 34 14.17 -4.44 10.80
N LYS A 35 14.53 -4.70 12.06
CA LYS A 35 13.72 -4.31 13.22
C LYS A 35 13.55 -2.78 13.34
N ASN A 36 14.53 -2.01 12.88
CA ASN A 36 14.54 -0.55 12.88
C ASN A 36 13.95 0.06 11.58
N PHE A 37 13.19 -0.72 10.79
CA PHE A 37 12.62 -0.26 9.53
C PHE A 37 11.80 1.02 9.67
N GLU A 38 10.88 1.06 10.64
CA GLU A 38 9.98 2.19 10.82
C GLU A 38 10.71 3.47 11.23
N GLU A 39 11.72 3.34 12.11
CA GLU A 39 12.61 4.44 12.49
C GLU A 39 13.33 5.01 11.27
N ARG A 40 13.99 4.15 10.48
CA ARG A 40 14.68 4.56 9.24
C ARG A 40 13.72 5.14 8.20
N LEU A 41 12.48 4.65 8.14
CA LEU A 41 11.46 5.18 7.25
C LEU A 41 11.07 6.61 7.65
N LYS A 42 10.88 6.86 8.95
CA LYS A 42 10.59 8.17 9.55
C LYS A 42 11.78 9.14 9.50
N GLU A 43 13.02 8.64 9.50
CA GLU A 43 14.20 9.46 9.24
C GLU A 43 14.30 9.89 7.78
N ARG A 44 13.81 9.05 6.86
CA ARG A 44 13.92 9.29 5.42
C ARG A 44 12.79 10.14 4.86
N PHE A 45 11.59 10.01 5.40
CA PHE A 45 10.38 10.65 4.91
C PHE A 45 9.67 11.37 6.05
N ASP A 46 9.17 12.58 5.77
CA ASP A 46 8.40 13.33 6.75
C ASP A 46 6.96 12.78 6.84
N GLU A 47 6.33 13.01 8.00
CA GLU A 47 4.90 12.72 8.23
C GLU A 47 4.45 11.27 7.93
N VAL A 48 5.35 10.28 8.09
CA VAL A 48 5.00 8.86 7.91
C VAL A 48 3.86 8.46 8.85
N GLN A 49 2.78 7.92 8.29
CA GLN A 49 1.63 7.44 9.04
C GLN A 49 1.43 5.95 8.78
N GLN A 50 1.44 5.13 9.83
CA GLN A 50 1.03 3.73 9.69
C GLN A 50 -0.47 3.63 9.39
N SER A 51 -0.86 2.71 8.51
CA SER A 51 -2.26 2.40 8.27
C SER A 51 -2.92 1.91 9.56
N SER A 52 -4.14 2.39 9.84
CA SER A 52 -4.88 2.04 11.05
C SER A 52 -5.36 0.59 11.09
N TRP A 53 -5.33 -0.12 9.96
CA TRP A 53 -5.87 -1.46 9.81
C TRP A 53 -4.86 -2.48 9.26
N ASN A 54 -3.67 -2.02 8.83
CA ASN A 54 -2.60 -2.89 8.35
C ASN A 54 -1.24 -2.42 8.86
N SER A 55 -0.64 -3.19 9.77
CA SER A 55 0.64 -2.85 10.39
C SER A 55 1.82 -2.84 9.43
N GLU A 56 1.69 -3.48 8.26
CA GLU A 56 2.75 -3.53 7.25
C GLU A 56 2.65 -2.37 6.24
N VAL A 57 1.62 -1.52 6.30
CA VAL A 57 1.41 -0.43 5.33
C VAL A 57 1.64 0.94 5.97
N PHE A 58 2.41 1.79 5.29
CA PHE A 58 2.73 3.15 5.70
C PHE A 58 2.36 4.13 4.60
N ARG A 59 1.61 5.18 4.95
CA ARG A 59 1.30 6.33 4.12
C ARG A 59 2.41 7.37 4.22
N LEU A 60 2.76 7.96 3.10
CA LEU A 60 3.80 8.97 2.94
C LEU A 60 3.17 10.23 2.33
N PRO A 61 2.48 11.08 3.12
CA PRO A 61 1.88 12.31 2.63
C PRO A 61 2.93 13.22 1.99
N GLY A 62 2.61 13.87 0.88
CA GLY A 62 3.51 14.85 0.23
C GLY A 62 4.72 14.25 -0.52
N GLU A 63 5.13 13.01 -0.21
CA GLU A 63 6.32 12.37 -0.77
C GLU A 63 6.09 11.67 -2.10
N LYS A 64 6.83 12.10 -3.13
CA LYS A 64 6.53 11.73 -4.52
C LYS A 64 7.39 10.58 -5.07
N THR A 65 8.44 10.14 -4.38
CA THR A 65 9.42 9.20 -4.96
C THR A 65 9.99 8.14 -4.00
N PRO A 66 9.16 7.41 -3.23
CA PRO A 66 9.67 6.34 -2.36
C PRO A 66 10.50 5.28 -3.14
N GLY A 67 10.11 5.00 -4.38
CA GLY A 67 10.84 4.08 -5.27
C GLY A 67 12.30 4.47 -5.60
N LYS A 68 12.74 5.69 -5.27
CA LYS A 68 14.15 6.12 -5.46
C LYS A 68 15.02 5.91 -4.22
N SER A 69 14.46 5.49 -3.09
CA SER A 69 15.22 5.33 -1.84
C SER A 69 16.05 4.03 -1.83
N MET A 70 17.22 4.05 -1.18
CA MET A 70 18.04 2.84 -1.00
C MET A 70 17.26 1.70 -0.32
N MET A 71 16.37 2.01 0.62
CA MET A 71 15.49 1.02 1.27
C MET A 71 14.62 0.27 0.25
N HIS A 72 14.10 0.96 -0.76
CA HIS A 72 13.35 0.32 -1.84
C HIS A 72 14.24 -0.58 -2.70
N TRP A 73 15.42 -0.11 -3.09
CA TRP A 73 16.39 -0.89 -3.88
C TRP A 73 16.90 -2.14 -3.14
N LEU A 74 17.00 -2.07 -1.81
CA LEU A 74 17.32 -3.22 -0.95
C LEU A 74 16.13 -4.16 -0.72
N GLY A 75 14.95 -3.82 -1.26
CA GLY A 75 13.73 -4.62 -1.14
C GLY A 75 13.11 -4.61 0.24
N GLU A 76 13.41 -3.61 1.08
CA GLU A 76 12.84 -3.47 2.43
C GLU A 76 11.34 -3.10 2.39
N TYR A 77 10.87 -2.52 1.29
CA TYR A 77 9.45 -2.27 1.05
C TYR A 77 9.11 -2.22 -0.44
N TYR A 78 7.82 -2.36 -0.73
CA TYR A 78 7.22 -2.18 -2.05
C TYR A 78 6.41 -0.88 -2.10
N VAL A 79 6.52 -0.12 -3.19
CA VAL A 79 5.60 1.00 -3.45
C VAL A 79 4.31 0.42 -3.99
N GLN A 80 3.21 0.58 -3.25
CA GLN A 80 1.93 -0.05 -3.56
C GLN A 80 0.82 0.73 -2.86
N GLU A 81 -0.31 0.93 -3.55
CA GLU A 81 -1.52 1.49 -2.94
C GLU A 81 -1.93 0.68 -1.70
N GLU A 82 -2.35 1.37 -0.65
CA GLU A 82 -2.78 0.71 0.59
C GLU A 82 -3.92 -0.31 0.37
N SER A 83 -4.89 0.02 -0.47
CA SER A 83 -6.00 -0.88 -0.85
C SER A 83 -5.51 -2.17 -1.52
N ALA A 84 -4.37 -2.11 -2.20
CA ALA A 84 -3.80 -3.24 -2.92
C ALA A 84 -3.24 -4.33 -1.98
N SER A 85 -3.07 -4.06 -0.69
CA SER A 85 -2.71 -5.03 0.35
C SER A 85 -3.90 -5.90 0.82
N LEU A 86 -5.13 -5.40 0.67
CA LEU A 86 -6.34 -6.04 1.20
C LEU A 86 -6.58 -7.46 0.65
N PRO A 87 -6.42 -7.74 -0.67
CA PRO A 87 -6.70 -9.08 -1.19
C PRO A 87 -5.84 -10.18 -0.57
N VAL A 88 -4.56 -9.90 -0.30
CA VAL A 88 -3.64 -10.89 0.31
C VAL A 88 -3.98 -11.11 1.77
N GLN A 89 -4.35 -10.04 2.50
CA GLN A 89 -4.81 -10.14 3.88
C GLN A 89 -6.11 -10.94 3.99
N ALA A 90 -7.04 -10.75 3.05
CA ALA A 90 -8.28 -11.50 3.00
C ALA A 90 -8.08 -12.97 2.58
N LEU A 91 -7.12 -13.24 1.69
CA LEU A 91 -6.76 -14.61 1.28
C LEU A 91 -6.12 -15.41 2.42
N ASN A 92 -5.37 -14.73 3.32
CA ASN A 92 -4.68 -15.31 4.47
C ASN A 92 -3.89 -16.60 4.14
N PRO A 93 -2.89 -16.52 3.25
CA PRO A 93 -2.19 -17.69 2.75
C PRO A 93 -1.35 -18.39 3.83
N GLU A 94 -1.34 -19.72 3.80
CA GLU A 94 -0.59 -20.56 4.74
C GLU A 94 0.57 -21.33 4.10
N LYS A 95 1.52 -21.73 4.93
CA LYS A 95 2.70 -22.48 4.48
C LYS A 95 2.27 -23.86 3.95
N GLY A 96 2.66 -24.15 2.70
CA GLY A 96 2.38 -25.42 2.04
C GLY A 96 1.22 -25.38 1.06
N GLU A 97 0.48 -24.27 1.00
CA GLU A 97 -0.57 -24.07 0.01
C GLU A 97 0.00 -23.85 -1.40
N ARG A 98 -0.82 -24.16 -2.41
CA ARG A 98 -0.56 -23.81 -3.81
C ARG A 98 -1.45 -22.63 -4.18
N ILE A 99 -0.84 -21.49 -4.45
CA ILE A 99 -1.53 -20.22 -4.69
C ILE A 99 -1.32 -19.79 -6.13
N LEU A 100 -2.39 -19.33 -6.78
CA LEU A 100 -2.35 -18.79 -8.14
C LEU A 100 -2.73 -17.30 -8.12
N ASP A 101 -1.79 -16.44 -8.50
CA ASP A 101 -2.04 -15.04 -8.83
C ASP A 101 -2.22 -14.89 -10.35
N MET A 102 -3.47 -14.98 -10.81
CA MET A 102 -3.80 -15.02 -12.25
C MET A 102 -3.42 -13.72 -12.99
N CYS A 103 -3.42 -12.59 -12.28
CA CYS A 103 -3.18 -11.26 -12.85
C CYS A 103 -2.01 -10.58 -12.12
N ALA A 104 -0.92 -11.32 -11.94
CA ALA A 104 0.17 -10.95 -11.06
C ALA A 104 0.86 -9.63 -11.41
N ALA A 105 0.94 -9.26 -12.70
CA ALA A 105 1.66 -8.06 -13.12
C ALA A 105 1.13 -6.78 -12.43
N PRO A 106 2.00 -5.90 -11.90
CA PRO A 106 3.46 -5.91 -11.99
C PRO A 106 4.19 -6.71 -10.89
N GLY A 107 3.48 -7.44 -10.02
CA GLY A 107 4.03 -8.34 -9.01
C GLY A 107 3.87 -7.87 -7.57
N GLY A 108 3.08 -6.82 -7.32
CA GLY A 108 2.97 -6.24 -5.97
C GLY A 108 2.18 -7.08 -4.95
N LYS A 109 1.43 -8.09 -5.39
CA LYS A 109 0.59 -8.94 -4.53
C LYS A 109 1.11 -10.38 -4.39
N THR A 110 1.96 -10.79 -5.33
CA THR A 110 2.67 -12.06 -5.31
C THR A 110 3.72 -12.06 -4.19
#